data_AF-A0A7W1P0J3-F1
#
_entry.id   AF-A0A7W1P0J3-F1
#
_cell.length_a   1.000
_cell.length_b   1.000
_cell.length_c   1.000
_cell.angle_alpha   90.00
_cell.angle_beta   90.00
_cell.angle_gamma   90.00
#
_symmetry.space_group_name_H-M   'P 1'
#
loop_
_entity.id
_entity.type
_entity.pdbx_description
1 polymer ?
#
loop_
_entity_poly.entity_id
_entity_poly.type
_entity_poly.pdbx_seq_one_letter_code
_entity_poly.pdbx_strand_id
1 'polypeptide(L)'
;MNTRANRRNGNAEGFSLVEVMVAAVLVTIFFVSILELNAMCLRYIDASKESLAALQSIQDRSETLRNRVFSDLTRTTCGPCVPVAPATTCVTTPCVHDLMATPANPAPFSQKAAEVVTISNYPPTLNGVTQFTRSPNGSVATNSLRTNPVTDLVKVDVKVTWTMALGGRARTEQTSSIVANGTKK
;
A
#
# COMPACT_ATOMS: atom_id res chain seq x y z
N MET A 1 -9.75 -79.24 -42.02
CA MET A 1 -9.46 -78.46 -40.80
C MET A 1 -8.09 -77.82 -40.99
N ASN A 2 -8.04 -76.57 -41.46
CA ASN A 2 -6.80 -75.80 -41.65
C ASN A 2 -7.10 -74.33 -41.37
N THR A 3 -6.83 -73.91 -40.13
CA THR A 3 -7.00 -72.54 -39.64
C THR A 3 -5.85 -71.70 -40.20
N ARG A 4 -6.12 -70.89 -41.23
CA ARG A 4 -5.19 -69.84 -41.67
C ARG A 4 -5.11 -68.77 -40.58
N ALA A 5 -4.03 -68.79 -39.81
CA ALA A 5 -3.68 -67.69 -38.91
C ALA A 5 -3.38 -66.45 -39.75
N ASN A 6 -4.35 -65.53 -39.82
CA ASN A 6 -4.17 -64.22 -40.44
C ASN A 6 -3.30 -63.37 -39.50
N ARG A 7 -1.96 -63.48 -39.63
CA ARG A 7 -1.03 -62.53 -39.03
C ARG A 7 -1.25 -61.19 -39.72
N ARG A 8 -2.11 -60.36 -39.13
CA ARG A 8 -2.21 -58.94 -39.41
C ARG A 8 -0.85 -58.34 -39.06
N ASN A 9 0.01 -58.15 -40.06
CA ASN A 9 1.19 -57.31 -39.94
C ASN A 9 0.66 -55.91 -39.59
N GLY A 10 0.63 -55.58 -38.30
CA GLY A 10 0.48 -54.19 -37.88
C GLY A 10 1.70 -53.47 -38.43
N ASN A 11 1.53 -52.72 -39.52
CA ASN A 11 2.53 -51.76 -39.97
C ASN A 11 2.79 -50.84 -38.78
N ALA A 12 3.93 -51.06 -38.10
CA ALA A 12 4.50 -50.04 -37.24
C ALA A 12 5.08 -48.99 -38.19
N GLU A 13 4.25 -48.01 -38.55
CA GLU A 13 4.70 -46.86 -39.32
C GLU A 13 5.61 -46.02 -38.42
N GLY A 14 6.89 -45.94 -38.80
CA GLY A 14 7.87 -45.13 -38.06
C GLY A 14 7.61 -43.64 -38.30
N PHE A 15 7.80 -42.83 -37.26
CA PHE A 15 7.70 -41.37 -37.37
C PHE A 15 8.77 -40.82 -38.32
N SER A 16 8.39 -39.86 -39.17
CA SER A 16 9.36 -39.17 -39.99
C SER A 16 10.23 -38.25 -39.13
N LEU A 17 11.51 -38.05 -39.49
CA LEU A 17 12.41 -37.16 -38.75
C LEU A 17 11.83 -35.74 -38.63
N VAL A 18 11.19 -35.25 -39.69
CA VAL A 18 10.52 -33.94 -39.72
C VAL A 18 9.39 -33.86 -38.69
N GLU A 19 8.58 -34.90 -38.56
CA GLU A 19 7.48 -34.94 -37.58
C GLU A 19 8.00 -34.87 -36.13
N VAL A 20 9.07 -35.62 -35.82
CA VAL A 20 9.71 -35.58 -34.50
C VAL A 20 10.30 -34.20 -34.21
N MET A 21 10.91 -33.55 -35.21
CA MET A 21 11.43 -32.18 -35.06
C MET A 21 10.32 -31.17 -34.79
N VAL A 22 9.20 -31.24 -35.52
CA VAL A 22 8.04 -30.37 -35.29
C VAL A 22 7.45 -30.60 -33.90
N ALA A 23 7.26 -31.86 -33.51
CA ALA A 23 6.77 -32.21 -32.18
C ALA A 23 7.70 -31.68 -31.08
N ALA A 24 9.02 -31.83 -31.24
CA ALA A 24 10.00 -31.31 -30.28
C ALA A 24 9.92 -29.78 -30.15
N VAL A 25 9.77 -29.05 -31.25
CA VAL A 25 9.62 -27.58 -31.23
C VAL A 25 8.33 -27.15 -30.53
N LEU A 26 7.21 -27.84 -30.80
CA LEU A 26 5.94 -27.53 -30.11
C LEU A 26 6.03 -27.77 -28.61
N VAL A 27 6.69 -28.86 -28.21
CA VAL A 27 6.92 -29.21 -26.80
C VAL A 27 7.82 -28.16 -26.12
N THR A 28 8.89 -27.69 -26.77
CA THR A 28 9.75 -26.66 -26.18
C THR A 28 9.04 -25.32 -26.03
N ILE A 29 8.29 -24.87 -27.05
CA ILE A 29 7.48 -23.64 -26.96
C ILE A 29 6.45 -23.76 -25.83
N PHE A 30 5.80 -24.92 -25.70
CA PHE A 30 4.85 -25.18 -24.62
C PHE A 30 5.51 -25.05 -23.25
N PHE A 31 6.66 -25.69 -23.02
CA PHE A 31 7.36 -25.58 -21.74
C PHE A 31 7.86 -24.16 -21.47
N VAL A 32 8.39 -23.45 -22.47
CA VAL A 32 8.79 -22.04 -22.34
C VAL A 32 7.59 -21.19 -21.90
N SER A 33 6.43 -21.35 -22.55
CA SER A 33 5.23 -20.58 -22.22
C SER A 33 4.72 -20.82 -20.79
N ILE A 34 4.78 -22.07 -20.31
CA ILE A 34 4.39 -22.41 -18.93
C ILE A 34 5.34 -21.76 -17.92
N LEU A 35 6.65 -21.81 -18.18
CA LEU A 35 7.63 -21.22 -17.27
C LEU A 35 7.51 -19.70 -17.21
N GLU A 36 7.28 -19.05 -18.35
CA GLU A 36 7.03 -17.61 -18.41
C GLU A 36 5.73 -17.23 -17.69
N LEU A 37 4.65 -17.99 -17.87
CA LEU A 37 3.39 -17.75 -17.18
C LEU A 37 3.55 -17.90 -15.65
N ASN A 38 4.25 -18.94 -15.19
CA ASN A 38 4.53 -19.12 -13.77
C ASN A 38 5.34 -17.96 -13.18
N ALA A 39 6.35 -17.49 -13.91
CA ALA A 39 7.13 -16.31 -13.50
C ALA A 39 6.26 -15.05 -13.43
N MET A 40 5.32 -14.89 -14.37
CA MET A 40 4.37 -13.78 -14.38
C MET A 40 3.39 -13.85 -13.21
N CYS A 41 2.83 -15.02 -12.91
CA CYS A 41 1.93 -15.24 -11.78
C CYS A 41 2.59 -14.87 -10.45
N LEU A 42 3.84 -15.28 -10.20
CA LEU A 42 4.56 -14.93 -8.97
C LEU A 42 4.75 -13.42 -8.83
N ARG A 43 5.10 -12.73 -9.92
CA ARG A 43 5.22 -11.26 -9.93
C ARG A 43 3.89 -10.56 -9.63
N TYR A 44 2.78 -11.09 -10.12
CA TYR A 44 1.46 -10.57 -9.78
C TYR A 44 1.12 -10.79 -8.31
N ILE A 45 1.43 -11.96 -7.76
CA ILE A 45 1.22 -12.26 -6.34
C ILE A 45 1.98 -11.26 -5.47
N ASP A 46 3.22 -10.93 -5.80
CA ASP A 46 4.00 -9.96 -5.03
C ASP A 46 3.42 -8.55 -5.11
N ALA A 47 2.96 -8.12 -6.29
CA ALA A 47 2.23 -6.85 -6.43
C ALA A 47 0.92 -6.83 -5.62
N SER A 48 0.19 -7.95 -5.56
CA SER A 48 -1.01 -8.10 -4.74
C SER A 48 -0.70 -8.05 -3.25
N LYS A 49 0.41 -8.65 -2.79
CA LYS A 49 0.86 -8.54 -1.39
C LYS A 49 1.17 -7.09 -1.02
N GLU A 50 1.83 -6.33 -1.90
CA GLU A 50 2.10 -4.91 -1.68
C GLU A 50 0.80 -4.09 -1.57
N SER A 51 -0.20 -4.38 -2.39
CA SER A 51 -1.53 -3.73 -2.30
C SER A 51 -2.27 -4.08 -1.01
N LEU A 52 -2.25 -5.35 -0.58
CA LEU A 52 -2.85 -5.76 0.69
C LEU A 52 -2.13 -5.12 1.90
N ALA A 53 -0.81 -5.05 1.86
CA ALA A 53 -0.04 -4.38 2.90
C ALA A 53 -0.36 -2.88 2.97
N ALA A 54 -0.61 -2.23 1.83
CA ALA A 54 -1.05 -0.84 1.79
C ALA A 54 -2.44 -0.64 2.44
N LEU A 55 -3.39 -1.51 2.12
CA LEU A 55 -4.74 -1.47 2.71
C LEU A 55 -4.69 -1.67 4.23
N GLN A 56 -3.94 -2.68 4.69
CA GLN A 56 -3.76 -2.93 6.12
C GLN A 56 -3.10 -1.74 6.82
N SER A 57 -2.04 -1.17 6.24
CA SER A 57 -1.37 0.01 6.81
C SER A 57 -2.32 1.20 6.97
N ILE A 58 -3.19 1.45 5.98
CA ILE A 58 -4.16 2.54 6.05
C ILE A 58 -5.23 2.25 7.08
N GLN A 59 -5.69 1.00 7.16
CA GLN A 59 -6.69 0.58 8.14
C GLN A 59 -6.15 0.70 9.57
N ASP A 60 -4.94 0.21 9.84
CA ASP A 60 -4.29 0.29 11.15
C ASP A 60 -4.11 1.75 11.59
N ARG A 61 -3.68 2.63 10.67
CA ARG A 61 -3.55 4.07 10.97
C ARG A 61 -4.91 4.72 11.22
N SER A 62 -5.88 4.45 10.36
CA SER A 62 -7.25 4.95 10.46
C SER A 62 -7.87 4.57 11.80
N GLU A 63 -7.70 3.32 12.23
CA GLU A 63 -8.15 2.84 13.53
C GLU A 63 -7.44 3.54 14.67
N THR A 64 -6.11 3.68 14.59
CA THR A 64 -5.34 4.38 15.61
C THR A 64 -5.79 5.83 15.76
N LEU A 65 -6.02 6.54 14.65
CA LEU A 65 -6.52 7.92 14.64
C LEU A 65 -7.97 8.00 15.15
N ARG A 66 -8.83 7.05 14.78
CA ARG A 66 -10.21 6.94 15.29
C ARG A 66 -10.27 6.69 16.80
N ASN A 67 -9.24 6.04 17.35
CA ASN A 67 -9.13 5.75 18.78
C ASN A 67 -8.35 6.82 19.57
N ARG A 68 -7.89 7.90 18.92
CA ARG A 68 -7.34 9.06 19.63
C ARG A 68 -8.44 9.92 20.25
N VAL A 69 -8.10 10.57 21.37
CA VAL A 69 -8.96 11.58 21.98
C VAL A 69 -9.15 12.73 20.98
N PHE A 70 -10.38 13.20 20.84
CA PHE A 70 -10.72 14.25 19.88
C PHE A 70 -9.88 15.52 20.06
N SER A 71 -9.58 15.88 21.31
CA SER A 71 -8.72 17.02 21.60
C SER A 71 -7.33 16.87 21.00
N ASP A 72 -6.76 15.67 20.92
CA ASP A 72 -5.42 15.46 20.38
C ASP A 72 -5.43 15.52 18.85
N LEU A 73 -6.53 15.12 18.20
CA LEU A 73 -6.70 15.28 16.75
C LEU A 73 -6.84 16.75 16.32
N THR A 74 -7.31 17.60 17.23
CA THR A 74 -7.64 19.00 16.92
C THR A 74 -6.57 19.97 17.41
N ARG A 75 -5.85 19.62 18.49
CA ARG A 75 -4.86 20.48 19.13
C ARG A 75 -3.57 20.53 18.32
N THR A 76 -3.21 21.73 17.89
CA THR A 76 -1.98 22.02 17.14
C THR A 76 -0.74 22.13 18.03
N THR A 77 -0.91 22.16 19.36
CA THR A 77 0.17 22.41 20.32
C THR A 77 0.11 21.41 21.49
N CYS A 78 1.11 20.53 21.60
CA CYS A 78 1.09 19.47 22.63
C CYS A 78 2.35 19.39 23.50
N GLY A 79 3.28 20.31 23.29
CA GLY A 79 4.45 20.52 24.14
C GLY A 79 4.71 22.02 24.36
N PRO A 80 5.65 22.36 25.26
CA PRO A 80 6.10 23.73 25.43
C PRO A 80 6.70 24.26 24.12
N CYS A 81 6.54 25.57 23.88
CA CYS A 81 7.18 26.23 22.75
C CYS A 81 8.71 26.01 22.82
N VAL A 82 9.29 25.47 21.74
CA VAL A 82 10.74 25.39 21.58
C VAL A 82 11.18 26.58 20.70
N PRO A 83 11.98 27.52 21.22
CA PRO A 83 12.55 28.60 20.42
C PRO A 83 13.60 28.04 19.45
N VAL A 84 13.51 28.37 18.16
CA VAL A 84 14.51 27.98 17.14
C VAL A 84 15.21 29.23 16.62
N ALA A 85 16.46 29.46 17.03
CA ALA A 85 17.26 30.57 16.51
C ALA A 85 17.39 30.49 14.98
N PRO A 86 17.39 31.61 14.22
CA PRO A 86 17.47 33.00 14.68
C PRO A 86 16.12 33.72 14.89
N ALA A 87 14.98 33.02 14.75
CA ALA A 87 13.65 33.63 14.87
C ALA A 87 12.95 33.22 16.17
N THR A 88 12.38 34.17 16.90
CA THR A 88 11.56 33.96 18.10
C THR A 88 10.20 33.31 17.78
N THR A 89 10.13 32.49 16.74
CA THR A 89 8.91 31.80 16.32
C THR A 89 8.82 30.48 17.07
N CYS A 90 7.80 30.35 17.91
CA CYS A 90 7.47 29.10 18.57
C CYS A 90 7.08 28.04 17.55
N VAL A 91 7.92 27.03 17.36
CA VAL A 91 7.49 25.81 16.68
C VAL A 91 6.69 24.99 17.69
N THR A 92 5.45 24.70 17.36
CA THR A 92 4.58 23.85 18.17
C THR A 92 4.36 22.55 17.43
N THR A 93 4.55 21.45 18.15
CA THR A 93 4.33 20.11 17.61
C THR A 93 2.88 19.71 17.90
N PRO A 94 2.08 19.37 16.87
CA PRO A 94 0.72 18.87 17.08
C PRO A 94 0.75 17.53 17.80
N CYS A 95 -0.29 17.22 18.58
CA CYS A 95 -0.36 15.95 19.35
C CYS A 95 -0.29 14.71 18.45
N VAL A 96 -0.80 14.83 17.22
CA VAL A 96 -0.82 13.72 16.26
C VAL A 96 0.57 13.43 15.69
N HIS A 97 1.54 14.34 15.83
CA HIS A 97 2.87 14.18 15.25
C HIS A 97 3.61 12.94 15.80
N ASP A 98 3.55 12.69 17.11
CA ASP A 98 4.24 11.55 17.72
C ASP A 98 3.69 10.21 17.23
N LEU A 99 2.40 10.17 16.87
CA LEU A 99 1.80 8.98 16.28
C LEU A 99 2.40 8.67 14.90
N MET A 100 2.84 9.69 14.16
CA MET A 100 3.46 9.54 12.85
C MET A 100 4.93 9.09 12.93
N ALA A 101 5.59 9.26 14.09
CA ALA A 101 6.99 8.85 14.26
C ALA A 101 7.17 7.33 14.07
N THR A 102 6.18 6.55 14.49
CA THR A 102 6.12 5.11 14.26
C THR A 102 5.26 4.78 13.03
N PRO A 103 5.63 3.77 12.24
CA PRO A 103 4.77 3.32 11.15
C PRO A 103 3.48 2.74 11.72
N ALA A 104 2.39 2.80 10.96
CA ALA A 104 1.10 2.24 11.37
C ALA A 104 1.17 0.73 11.62
N ASN A 105 2.04 0.05 10.89
CA ASN A 105 2.29 -1.38 10.95
C ASN A 105 3.81 -1.63 10.83
N PRO A 106 4.41 -2.55 11.61
CA PRO A 106 5.82 -2.88 11.52
C PRO A 106 6.21 -3.66 10.25
N ALA A 107 5.26 -3.97 9.36
CA ALA A 107 5.52 -4.67 8.10
C ALA A 107 6.58 -3.95 7.25
N PRO A 108 7.46 -4.68 6.54
CA PRO A 108 8.51 -4.09 5.70
C PRO A 108 7.99 -3.10 4.65
N PHE A 109 6.71 -3.20 4.27
CA PHE A 109 6.04 -2.25 3.39
C PHE A 109 6.16 -0.79 3.87
N SER A 110 6.16 -0.54 5.19
CA SER A 110 6.27 0.80 5.76
C SER A 110 7.61 1.49 5.48
N GLN A 111 8.64 0.73 5.09
CA GLN A 111 9.96 1.25 4.70
C GLN A 111 10.03 1.63 3.22
N LYS A 112 9.01 1.25 2.42
CA LYS A 112 8.89 1.56 1.00
C LYS A 112 7.84 2.62 0.72
N ALA A 113 6.86 2.76 1.61
CA ALA A 113 5.70 3.60 1.40
C ALA A 113 5.82 4.95 2.13
N ALA A 114 5.35 6.01 1.48
CA ALA A 114 5.14 7.32 2.09
C ALA A 114 3.69 7.41 2.57
N GLU A 115 3.50 7.83 3.81
CA GLU A 115 2.19 7.99 4.44
C GLU A 115 1.90 9.48 4.65
N VAL A 116 0.70 9.91 4.25
CA VAL A 116 0.21 11.27 4.42
C VAL A 116 -1.08 11.23 5.23
N VAL A 117 -1.08 11.91 6.36
CA VAL A 117 -2.27 12.09 7.20
C VAL A 117 -2.71 13.54 7.12
N THR A 118 -3.95 13.77 6.72
CA THR A 118 -4.54 15.11 6.60
C THR A 118 -5.78 15.19 7.49
N ILE A 119 -5.82 16.21 8.34
CA ILE A 119 -6.94 16.48 9.24
C ILE A 119 -7.53 17.84 8.87
N SER A 120 -8.83 17.85 8.60
CA SER A 120 -9.57 19.04 8.18
C SER A 120 -10.87 19.18 8.97
N ASN A 121 -11.44 20.38 9.04
CA ASN A 121 -12.76 20.57 9.65
C ASN A 121 -13.82 19.86 8.79
N TYR A 122 -14.86 19.36 9.45
CA TYR A 122 -16.04 18.85 8.77
C TYR A 122 -17.29 19.59 9.30
N PRO A 123 -18.09 20.24 8.43
CA PRO A 123 -17.81 20.49 7.02
C PRO A 123 -16.54 21.36 6.80
N PRO A 124 -15.94 21.34 5.60
CA PRO A 124 -14.72 22.09 5.30
C PRO A 124 -14.89 23.58 5.56
N THR A 125 -13.92 24.20 6.24
CA THR A 125 -13.88 25.66 6.47
C THR A 125 -12.58 26.24 5.92
N LEU A 126 -12.49 27.57 5.84
CA LEU A 126 -11.31 28.30 5.35
C LEU A 126 -10.08 28.20 6.29
N ASN A 127 -10.18 27.46 7.39
CA ASN A 127 -9.16 27.35 8.43
C ASN A 127 -7.94 26.51 8.03
N GLY A 128 -7.95 25.94 6.82
CA GLY A 128 -6.88 25.08 6.32
C GLY A 128 -6.93 23.66 6.86
N VAL A 129 -5.83 22.94 6.68
CA VAL A 129 -5.67 21.54 7.07
C VAL A 129 -4.41 21.36 7.89
N THR A 130 -4.43 20.38 8.78
CA THR A 130 -3.20 19.89 9.42
C THR A 130 -2.74 18.67 8.63
N GLN A 131 -1.55 18.71 8.06
CA GLN A 131 -1.03 17.62 7.23
C GLN A 131 0.37 17.21 7.67
N PHE A 132 0.56 15.90 7.77
CA PHE A 132 1.85 15.27 8.04
C PHE A 132 2.20 14.31 6.92
N THR A 133 3.49 14.24 6.61
CA THR A 133 4.05 13.25 5.69
C THR A 133 5.12 12.46 6.42
N ARG A 134 4.89 11.16 6.59
CA ARG A 134 5.92 10.20 6.99
C ARG A 134 6.55 9.62 5.73
N SER A 135 7.83 9.88 5.56
CA SER A 135 8.61 9.34 4.45
C SER A 135 8.99 7.87 4.68
N PRO A 136 9.37 7.12 3.62
CA PRO A 136 9.75 5.71 3.77
C PRO A 136 10.94 5.48 4.73
N ASN A 137 11.83 6.46 4.86
CA ASN A 137 12.95 6.47 5.82
C ASN A 137 12.52 6.68 7.28
N GLY A 138 11.23 6.89 7.54
CA GLY A 138 10.67 7.14 8.87
C GLY A 138 10.72 8.59 9.34
N SER A 139 11.27 9.52 8.54
CA SER A 139 11.20 10.94 8.85
C SER A 139 9.77 11.46 8.72
N VAL A 140 9.35 12.29 9.67
CA VAL A 140 8.04 12.94 9.67
C VAL A 140 8.21 14.43 9.40
N ALA A 141 7.54 14.92 8.37
CA ALA A 141 7.43 16.35 8.08
C ALA A 141 6.03 16.84 8.46
N THR A 142 5.97 18.00 9.09
CA THR A 142 4.73 18.78 9.24
C THR A 142 4.59 19.68 8.02
N ASN A 143 3.65 19.37 7.13
CA ASN A 143 3.47 20.11 5.88
C ASN A 143 2.65 21.38 6.08
N SER A 144 1.62 21.31 6.93
CA SER A 144 0.73 22.43 7.23
C SER A 144 0.03 22.23 8.57
N LEU A 145 -0.37 23.34 9.18
CA LEU A 145 -1.15 23.38 10.42
C LEU A 145 -2.43 24.17 10.17
N ARG A 146 -3.56 23.64 10.65
CA ARG A 146 -4.85 24.33 10.61
C ARG A 146 -4.89 25.45 11.65
N THR A 147 -5.51 26.57 11.31
CA THR A 147 -5.78 27.66 12.27
C THR A 147 -7.14 27.46 12.92
N ASN A 148 -7.18 27.22 14.24
CA ASN A 148 -8.41 27.04 15.02
C ASN A 148 -9.35 25.88 14.56
N PRO A 149 -9.37 24.74 15.27
CA PRO A 149 -10.42 23.74 15.08
C PRO A 149 -11.74 24.30 15.63
N VAL A 150 -12.62 24.78 14.75
CA VAL A 150 -13.89 25.43 15.15
C VAL A 150 -15.05 24.43 15.24
N THR A 151 -14.83 23.17 14.84
CA THR A 151 -15.89 22.19 14.63
C THR A 151 -15.79 20.99 15.57
N ASP A 152 -16.93 20.49 16.03
CA ASP A 152 -17.07 19.23 16.77
C ASP A 152 -16.85 17.98 15.89
N LEU A 153 -16.60 18.18 14.59
CA LEU A 153 -16.36 17.12 13.62
C LEU A 153 -15.10 17.44 12.84
N VAL A 154 -14.23 16.44 12.65
CA VAL A 154 -13.06 16.53 11.78
C VAL A 154 -13.06 15.40 10.79
N LYS A 155 -12.63 15.69 9.56
CA LYS A 155 -12.34 14.68 8.55
C LYS A 155 -10.86 14.33 8.62
N VAL A 156 -10.57 13.04 8.76
CA VAL A 156 -9.23 12.47 8.77
C VAL A 156 -9.05 11.66 7.50
N ASP A 157 -8.14 12.10 6.66
CA ASP A 157 -7.71 11.42 5.44
C ASP A 157 -6.35 10.77 5.67
N VAL A 158 -6.24 9.47 5.42
CA VAL A 158 -4.98 8.74 5.45
C VAL A 158 -4.71 8.23 4.05
N LYS A 159 -3.58 8.63 3.48
CA LYS A 159 -3.12 8.26 2.15
C LYS A 159 -1.76 7.59 2.25
N VAL A 160 -1.59 6.47 1.57
CA VAL A 160 -0.28 5.83 1.42
C VAL A 160 0.08 5.76 -0.06
N THR A 161 1.33 6.08 -0.37
CA THR A 161 1.87 6.04 -1.74
C THR A 161 3.14 5.21 -1.76
N TRP A 162 3.26 4.30 -2.71
CA TRP A 162 4.44 3.46 -2.88
C TRP A 162 4.69 3.18 -4.36
N THR A 163 5.90 2.77 -4.70
CA THR A 163 6.25 2.33 -6.04
C THR A 163 6.22 0.81 -6.07
N MET A 164 5.42 0.22 -6.97
CA MET A 164 5.36 -1.23 -7.14
C MET A 164 6.73 -1.78 -7.54
N ALA A 165 7.13 -2.90 -6.93
CA ALA A 165 8.35 -3.60 -7.33
C ALA A 165 8.29 -4.04 -8.81
N LEU A 166 7.11 -4.46 -9.27
CA LEU A 166 6.86 -4.81 -10.65
C LEU A 166 6.54 -3.57 -11.49
N GLY A 167 7.40 -3.25 -12.46
CA GLY A 167 7.15 -2.20 -13.45
C GLY A 167 7.31 -0.77 -12.93
N GLY A 168 7.73 -0.57 -11.67
CA GLY A 168 8.11 0.74 -11.14
C GLY A 168 7.00 1.79 -11.11
N ARG A 169 5.73 1.36 -11.18
CA ARG A 169 4.60 2.28 -11.20
C ARG A 169 4.26 2.74 -9.78
N ALA A 170 4.09 4.05 -9.61
CA ALA A 170 3.56 4.62 -8.38
C ALA A 170 2.09 4.20 -8.20
N ARG A 171 1.74 3.85 -6.96
CA ARG A 171 0.41 3.49 -6.52
C ARG A 171 0.04 4.29 -5.29
N THR A 172 -1.25 4.48 -5.11
CA THR A 172 -1.81 5.22 -4.00
C THR A 172 -3.04 4.48 -3.51
N GLU A 173 -3.16 4.37 -2.20
CA GLU A 173 -4.39 3.99 -1.51
C GLU A 173 -4.75 5.10 -0.53
N GLN A 174 -6.04 5.31 -0.31
CA GLN A 174 -6.52 6.34 0.60
C GLN A 174 -7.81 5.91 1.28
N THR A 175 -7.95 6.26 2.56
CA THR A 175 -9.21 6.20 3.29
C THR A 175 -9.54 7.55 3.91
N SER A 176 -10.83 7.77 4.13
CA SER A 176 -11.37 8.97 4.77
C SER A 176 -12.31 8.55 5.89
N SER A 177 -12.20 9.21 7.03
CA SER A 177 -13.13 9.02 8.15
C SER A 177 -13.54 10.36 8.74
N ILE A 178 -14.75 10.42 9.28
CA ILE A 178 -15.24 11.56 10.05
C ILE A 178 -15.20 11.17 11.52
N VAL A 179 -14.52 11.97 12.33
CA VAL A 179 -14.41 11.78 13.77
C VAL A 179 -15.14 12.92 14.46
N ALA A 180 -16.07 12.57 15.35
CA ALA A 180 -16.83 13.52 16.15
C ALA A 180 -16.21 13.69 17.53
N ASN A 181 -16.48 14.85 18.14
CA ASN A 181 -16.26 15.16 19.54
C ASN A 181 -17.28 14.40 20.41
N GLY A 182 -17.20 13.08 20.37
CA GLY A 182 -17.90 12.20 21.31
C GLY A 182 -16.98 11.95 22.49
N THR A 183 -17.54 11.89 23.70
CA THR A 183 -16.86 11.46 24.93
C THR A 183 -16.45 9.99 24.84
N LYS A 184 -15.46 9.68 23.99
CA LYS A 184 -14.66 8.47 24.13
C LYS A 184 -13.84 8.66 25.41
N LYS A 185 -14.30 8.01 26.47
CA LYS A 185 -13.59 7.90 27.76
C LYS A 185 -12.24 7.24 27.57
#